data_AF-A0A3P4B7G6-F1
#
_entry.id   AF-A0A3P4B7G6-F1
#
_cell.length_a   1.000
_cell.length_b   1.000
_cell.length_c   1.000
_cell.angle_alpha   90.00
_cell.angle_beta   90.00
_cell.angle_gamma   90.00
#
_symmetry.space_group_name_H-M   'P 1'
#
loop_
_entity.id
_entity.type
_entity.pdbx_description
1 polymer ?
#
loop_
_entity_poly.entity_id
_entity_poly.type
_entity_poly.pdbx_seq_one_letter_code
_entity_poly.pdbx_strand_id
1 'polypeptide(L)'
;MPRALAIVNGGNALATVVAAPMGAYLGAVIGWRGAFLCLVPVSLIALAWQWKTLPSMPAGARAPGIGNVFKVFTLFKHPGVAVGMLASSLLFMGQFGLFTYVRPFLETVTNVHGTTISLFLLALGAAGFIGTVLIGRVLQHGFYQTLVIIPVLMAATALALIAFGGSVAIVLALLALWGLTGTSAPVGWWAWIAKVFPKDAEAGGGLFVAVVQLSIALGSTVGGLLFDHSGYRSTFVASALLLAICAVLTAVTARRSNHEGVAQQ
;
A
#
# COMPACT_ATOMS: atom_id res chain seq x y z
N MET A 1 11.82 -13.43 -20.26
CA MET A 1 11.34 -12.47 -19.25
C MET A 1 9.84 -12.55 -18.90
N PRO A 2 8.88 -12.41 -19.84
CA PRO A 2 7.47 -12.14 -19.48
C PRO A 2 6.75 -13.26 -18.72
N ARG A 3 7.05 -14.55 -19.00
CA ARG A 3 6.48 -15.68 -18.24
C ARG A 3 6.98 -15.75 -16.78
N ALA A 4 8.26 -15.47 -16.54
CA ALA A 4 8.81 -15.45 -15.19
C ALA A 4 8.21 -14.31 -14.35
N LEU A 5 8.09 -13.12 -14.95
CA LEU A 5 7.41 -11.99 -14.32
C LEU A 5 5.92 -12.29 -14.07
N ALA A 6 5.24 -12.98 -14.98
CA ALA A 6 3.85 -13.38 -14.78
C ALA A 6 3.69 -14.37 -13.62
N ILE A 7 4.59 -15.35 -13.48
CA ILE A 7 4.57 -16.32 -12.37
C ILE A 7 4.84 -15.63 -11.03
N VAL A 8 5.83 -14.74 -10.96
CA VAL A 8 6.17 -14.00 -9.72
C VAL A 8 5.02 -13.07 -9.31
N ASN A 9 4.46 -12.32 -10.26
CA ASN A 9 3.31 -11.45 -9.98
C ASN A 9 2.05 -12.26 -9.62
N GLY A 10 1.83 -13.40 -10.28
CA GLY A 10 0.75 -14.32 -9.96
C GLY A 10 0.85 -14.88 -8.54
N GLY A 11 2.07 -15.21 -8.10
CA GLY A 11 2.34 -15.64 -6.71
C GLY A 11 2.06 -14.55 -5.68
N ASN A 12 2.51 -13.31 -5.94
CA ASN A 12 2.21 -12.16 -5.07
C ASN A 12 0.70 -11.87 -4.97
N ALA A 13 -0.01 -11.97 -6.10
CA ALA A 13 -1.45 -11.77 -6.14
C ALA A 13 -2.22 -12.87 -5.37
N LEU A 14 -1.81 -14.14 -5.51
CA LEU A 14 -2.35 -15.24 -4.71
C LEU A 14 -2.06 -15.06 -3.22
N ALA A 15 -0.83 -14.68 -2.87
CA ALA A 15 -0.44 -14.46 -1.49
C ALA A 15 -1.27 -13.36 -0.84
N THR A 16 -1.47 -12.22 -1.51
CA THR A 16 -2.27 -11.11 -0.97
C THR A 16 -3.75 -11.46 -0.77
N VAL A 17 -4.34 -12.28 -1.65
CA VAL A 17 -5.73 -12.75 -1.50
C VAL A 17 -5.88 -13.75 -0.36
N VAL A 18 -4.95 -14.69 -0.25
CA VAL A 18 -5.09 -15.86 0.61
C VAL A 18 -4.51 -15.64 2.00
N ALA A 19 -3.43 -14.84 2.13
CA ALA A 19 -2.70 -14.67 3.38
C ALA A 19 -3.52 -13.98 4.47
N ALA A 20 -4.27 -12.93 4.14
CA ALA A 20 -5.10 -12.21 5.11
C ALA A 20 -6.21 -13.11 5.72
N PRO A 21 -7.07 -13.79 4.92
CA PRO A 21 -8.10 -14.66 5.47
C PRO A 21 -7.54 -15.93 6.12
N MET A 22 -6.52 -16.57 5.54
CA MET A 22 -5.88 -17.73 6.19
C MET A 22 -5.20 -17.35 7.49
N GLY A 23 -4.52 -16.20 7.54
CA GLY A 23 -3.86 -15.68 8.74
C GLY A 23 -4.87 -15.34 9.84
N ALA A 24 -5.99 -14.70 9.50
CA ALA A 24 -7.06 -14.42 10.44
C ALA A 24 -7.72 -15.70 10.97
N TYR A 25 -7.98 -16.68 10.08
CA TYR A 25 -8.58 -17.97 10.45
C TYR A 25 -7.65 -18.78 11.36
N LEU A 26 -6.38 -18.95 10.98
CA LEU A 26 -5.38 -19.63 11.81
C LEU A 26 -5.17 -18.89 13.14
N GLY A 27 -5.13 -17.55 13.11
CA GLY A 27 -5.05 -16.73 14.32
C GLY A 27 -6.23 -16.92 15.27
N ALA A 28 -7.43 -17.20 14.75
CA ALA A 28 -8.63 -17.47 15.54
C ALA A 28 -8.67 -18.90 16.11
N VAL A 29 -8.19 -19.91 15.36
CA VAL A 29 -8.28 -21.33 15.76
C VAL A 29 -7.11 -21.77 16.64
N ILE A 30 -5.87 -21.47 16.23
CA ILE A 30 -4.64 -21.95 16.90
C ILE A 30 -3.88 -20.83 17.61
N GLY A 31 -4.47 -19.62 17.66
CA GLY A 31 -3.85 -18.43 18.21
C GLY A 31 -2.78 -17.83 17.29
N TRP A 32 -2.43 -16.56 17.53
CA TRP A 32 -1.44 -15.84 16.73
C TRP A 32 -0.08 -16.54 16.67
N ARG A 33 0.33 -17.20 17.77
CA ARG A 33 1.59 -17.95 17.85
C ARG A 33 1.60 -19.17 16.92
N GLY A 34 0.50 -19.92 16.88
CA GLY A 34 0.35 -21.09 16.01
C GLY A 34 0.37 -20.69 14.53
N ALA A 35 -0.31 -19.60 14.18
CA ALA A 35 -0.29 -19.06 12.82
C ALA A 35 1.14 -18.73 12.34
N PHE A 36 1.96 -18.07 13.18
CA PHE A 36 3.37 -17.81 12.85
C PHE A 36 4.22 -19.08 12.77
N LEU A 37 4.00 -20.06 13.67
CA LEU A 37 4.73 -21.32 13.64
C LEU A 37 4.44 -22.13 12.36
N CYS A 38 3.23 -22.05 11.80
CA CYS A 38 2.90 -22.67 10.51
C CYS A 38 3.68 -22.04 9.32
N LEU A 39 4.07 -20.77 9.40
CA LEU A 39 4.87 -20.10 8.38
C LEU A 39 6.34 -20.55 8.38
N VAL A 40 6.87 -20.98 9.53
CA VAL A 40 8.27 -21.42 9.67
C VAL A 40 8.62 -22.58 8.74
N PRO A 41 7.91 -23.74 8.73
CA PRO A 41 8.26 -24.85 7.86
C PRO A 41 8.12 -24.50 6.38
N VAL A 42 7.10 -23.71 6.00
CA VAL A 42 6.92 -23.24 4.63
C VAL A 42 8.11 -22.38 4.17
N SER A 43 8.56 -21.48 5.04
CA SER A 43 9.72 -20.62 4.77
C SER A 43 11.03 -21.42 4.68
N LEU A 44 11.20 -22.44 5.53
CA LEU A 44 12.36 -23.33 5.48
C LEU A 44 12.39 -24.18 4.20
N ILE A 45 11.23 -24.70 3.76
CA ILE A 45 11.12 -25.45 2.50
C ILE A 45 11.47 -24.53 1.32
N ALA A 46 10.93 -23.31 1.30
CA ALA A 46 11.25 -22.34 0.26
C ALA A 46 12.74 -21.98 0.24
N LEU A 47 13.35 -21.79 1.42
CA LEU A 47 14.78 -21.50 1.56
C LEU A 47 15.66 -22.68 1.10
N ALA A 48 15.32 -23.91 1.49
CA ALA A 48 16.04 -25.11 1.06
C ALA A 48 15.93 -25.31 -0.46
N TRP A 49 14.74 -25.05 -1.04
CA TRP A 49 14.54 -25.08 -2.47
C TRP A 49 15.36 -24.02 -3.18
N GLN A 50 15.32 -22.76 -2.72
CA GLN A 50 16.15 -21.69 -3.27
C GLN A 50 17.63 -22.04 -3.19
N TRP A 51 18.11 -22.54 -2.05
CA TRP A 51 19.51 -22.89 -1.88
C TRP A 51 19.98 -23.99 -2.84
N LYS A 52 19.12 -24.96 -3.15
CA LYS A 52 19.43 -26.05 -4.09
C LYS A 52 19.30 -25.65 -5.56
N THR A 53 18.39 -24.72 -5.88
CA THR A 53 17.99 -24.43 -7.27
C THR A 53 18.62 -23.15 -7.82
N LEU A 54 19.01 -22.19 -6.99
CA LEU A 54 19.63 -20.96 -7.45
C LEU A 54 21.10 -21.22 -7.83
N PRO A 55 21.48 -21.07 -9.10
CA PRO A 55 22.89 -21.03 -9.47
C PRO A 55 23.54 -19.80 -8.82
N SER A 56 24.82 -19.93 -8.44
CA SER A 56 25.58 -18.82 -7.87
C SER A 56 25.54 -17.65 -8.86
N MET A 57 24.85 -16.58 -8.47
CA MET A 57 24.84 -15.31 -9.21
C MET A 57 25.89 -14.43 -8.54
N PRO A 58 27.10 -14.29 -9.11
CA PRO A 58 28.09 -13.37 -8.58
C PRO A 58 27.44 -12.00 -8.58
N ALA A 59 27.39 -11.33 -7.43
CA ALA A 59 27.03 -9.93 -7.38
C ALA A 59 28.04 -9.19 -8.27
N GLY A 60 27.63 -8.82 -9.49
CA GLY A 60 28.48 -8.10 -10.42
C GLY A 60 29.06 -6.90 -9.68
N ALA A 61 30.39 -6.74 -9.76
CA ALA A 61 31.18 -5.78 -9.00
C ALA A 61 30.49 -4.41 -8.89
N ARG A 62 29.73 -4.23 -7.80
CA ARG A 62 29.05 -2.99 -7.50
C ARG A 62 29.99 -2.22 -6.62
N ALA A 63 30.53 -1.11 -7.12
CA ALA A 63 31.45 -0.26 -6.38
C ALA A 63 30.88 0.04 -4.98
N PRO A 64 31.49 -0.46 -3.89
CA PRO A 64 31.01 -0.22 -2.55
C PRO A 64 31.47 1.19 -2.15
N GLY A 65 30.61 2.17 -2.39
CA GLY A 65 30.84 3.54 -1.95
C GLY A 65 29.68 4.02 -1.12
N ILE A 66 29.91 4.22 0.19
CA ILE A 66 29.01 4.96 1.10
C ILE A 66 28.64 6.34 0.52
N GLY A 67 29.47 6.91 -0.35
CA GLY A 67 29.18 8.12 -1.12
C GLY A 67 28.02 8.01 -2.13
N ASN A 68 27.61 6.79 -2.54
CA ASN A 68 26.50 6.60 -3.48
C ASN A 68 25.12 6.57 -2.79
N VAL A 69 25.07 6.31 -1.48
CA VAL A 69 23.83 6.37 -0.67
C VAL A 69 23.34 7.82 -0.58
N PHE A 70 24.24 8.79 -0.46
CA PHE A 70 23.90 10.22 -0.48
C PHE A 70 23.62 10.77 -1.88
N LYS A 71 24.06 10.08 -2.94
CA LYS A 71 23.70 10.41 -4.32
C LYS A 71 22.21 10.16 -4.58
N VAL A 72 21.59 9.24 -3.86
CA VAL A 72 20.13 9.05 -3.86
C VAL A 72 19.40 10.30 -3.35
N PHE A 73 19.95 11.04 -2.38
CA PHE A 73 19.38 12.33 -1.96
C PHE A 73 19.55 13.44 -3.00
N THR A 74 20.49 13.32 -3.95
CA THR A 74 20.53 14.24 -5.09
C THR A 74 19.35 14.05 -6.05
N LEU A 75 18.64 12.92 -5.99
CA LEU A 75 17.39 12.69 -6.72
C LEU A 75 16.24 13.56 -6.19
N PHE A 76 16.28 13.96 -4.91
CA PHE A 76 15.33 14.93 -4.34
C PHE A 76 15.52 16.36 -4.89
N LYS A 77 16.62 16.65 -5.61
CA LYS A 77 16.83 17.97 -6.22
C LYS A 77 15.82 18.29 -7.31
N HIS A 78 15.14 17.30 -7.89
CA HIS A 78 14.03 17.54 -8.79
C HIS A 78 12.75 17.79 -7.99
N PRO A 79 12.19 19.02 -7.99
CA PRO A 79 11.05 19.37 -7.16
C PRO A 79 9.81 18.50 -7.43
N GLY A 80 9.62 18.00 -8.66
CA GLY A 80 8.55 17.04 -8.99
C GLY A 80 8.71 15.68 -8.32
N VAL A 81 9.94 15.23 -8.08
CA VAL A 81 10.24 13.94 -7.41
C VAL A 81 10.01 14.07 -5.90
N ALA A 82 10.46 15.16 -5.29
CA ALA A 82 10.25 15.43 -3.87
C ALA A 82 8.75 15.46 -3.53
N VAL A 83 7.95 16.15 -4.34
CA VAL A 83 6.49 16.23 -4.14
C VAL A 83 5.82 14.87 -4.36
N GLY A 84 6.23 14.10 -5.38
CA GLY A 84 5.71 12.74 -5.60
C GLY A 84 6.06 11.77 -4.47
N MET A 85 7.29 11.84 -3.94
CA MET A 85 7.69 11.04 -2.78
C MET A 85 6.89 11.43 -1.53
N LEU A 86 6.74 12.73 -1.24
CA LEU A 86 5.90 13.21 -0.13
C LEU A 86 4.43 12.78 -0.28
N ALA A 87 3.86 12.91 -1.47
CA ALA A 87 2.50 12.47 -1.75
C ALA A 87 2.35 10.95 -1.53
N SER A 88 3.30 10.15 -2.01
CA SER A 88 3.31 8.72 -1.74
C SER A 88 3.42 8.41 -0.25
N SER A 89 4.31 9.09 0.50
CA SER A 89 4.43 8.93 1.95
C SER A 89 3.11 9.21 2.65
N LEU A 90 2.46 10.31 2.33
CA LEU A 90 1.16 10.70 2.89
C LEU A 90 0.07 9.68 2.58
N LEU A 91 0.05 9.17 1.34
CA LEU A 91 -0.89 8.12 0.95
C LEU A 91 -0.70 6.85 1.78
N PHE A 92 0.53 6.35 1.88
CA PHE A 92 0.82 5.14 2.66
C PHE A 92 0.57 5.36 4.15
N MET A 93 0.93 6.53 4.67
CA MET A 93 0.70 6.90 6.07
C MET A 93 -0.79 6.93 6.40
N GLY A 94 -1.63 7.57 5.58
CA GLY A 94 -3.08 7.59 5.76
C GLY A 94 -3.74 6.23 5.54
N GLN A 95 -3.28 5.46 4.55
CA GLN A 95 -3.79 4.13 4.26
C GLN A 95 -3.54 3.16 5.42
N PHE A 96 -2.29 3.07 5.89
CA PHE A 96 -1.93 2.14 6.95
C PHE A 96 -2.34 2.67 8.34
N GLY A 97 -2.46 3.99 8.50
CA GLY A 97 -3.09 4.60 9.67
C GLY A 97 -4.51 4.09 9.87
N LEU A 98 -5.35 4.06 8.84
CA LEU A 98 -6.71 3.52 8.97
C LEU A 98 -6.74 1.98 8.99
N PHE A 99 -6.03 1.33 8.06
CA PHE A 99 -6.07 -0.13 7.88
C PHE A 99 -5.66 -0.90 9.14
N THR A 100 -4.68 -0.40 9.89
CA THR A 100 -4.21 -1.01 11.15
C THR A 100 -5.33 -1.09 12.20
N TYR A 101 -6.26 -0.13 12.21
CA TYR A 101 -7.34 -0.05 13.20
C TYR A 101 -8.71 -0.49 12.65
N VAL A 102 -8.78 -1.04 11.43
CA VAL A 102 -10.04 -1.57 10.86
C VAL A 102 -10.63 -2.66 11.74
N ARG A 103 -9.80 -3.59 12.24
CA ARG A 103 -10.29 -4.68 13.09
C ARG A 103 -10.85 -4.18 14.42
N PRO A 104 -10.12 -3.38 15.22
CA PRO A 104 -10.67 -2.73 16.41
C PRO A 104 -11.94 -1.93 16.13
N PHE A 105 -12.02 -1.23 15.01
CA PHE A 105 -13.21 -0.49 14.59
C PHE A 105 -14.42 -1.41 14.35
N LEU A 106 -14.24 -2.54 13.66
CA LEU A 106 -15.30 -3.51 13.41
C LEU A 106 -15.81 -4.16 14.71
N GLU A 107 -14.90 -4.45 15.64
CA GLU A 107 -15.23 -5.04 16.94
C GLU A 107 -15.94 -4.04 17.86
N THR A 108 -15.51 -2.77 17.89
CA THR A 108 -16.02 -1.76 18.85
C THR A 108 -17.21 -0.96 18.35
N VAL A 109 -17.26 -0.61 17.07
CA VAL A 109 -18.29 0.26 16.50
C VAL A 109 -19.37 -0.56 15.80
N THR A 110 -18.95 -1.48 14.94
CA THR A 110 -19.86 -2.30 14.14
C THR A 110 -20.38 -3.53 14.92
N ASN A 111 -19.83 -3.83 16.11
CA ASN A 111 -20.17 -4.97 16.97
C ASN A 111 -20.08 -6.33 16.26
N VAL A 112 -19.06 -6.48 15.39
CA VAL A 112 -18.85 -7.69 14.61
C VAL A 112 -17.74 -8.52 15.25
N HIS A 113 -18.00 -9.81 15.49
CA HIS A 113 -17.05 -10.70 16.15
C HIS A 113 -16.80 -12.01 15.38
N GLY A 114 -15.65 -12.64 15.65
CA GLY A 114 -15.32 -13.98 15.15
C GLY A 114 -15.28 -14.08 13.62
N THR A 115 -15.99 -15.07 13.07
CA THR A 115 -15.99 -15.42 11.64
C THR A 115 -16.42 -14.28 10.72
N THR A 116 -17.28 -13.37 11.20
CA THR A 116 -17.75 -12.25 10.37
C THR A 116 -16.64 -11.24 10.09
N ILE A 117 -15.68 -11.05 11.00
CA ILE A 117 -14.47 -10.24 10.73
C ILE A 117 -13.64 -10.88 9.63
N SER A 118 -13.49 -12.21 9.65
CA SER A 118 -12.78 -12.94 8.60
C SER A 118 -13.45 -12.77 7.24
N LEU A 119 -14.79 -12.76 7.18
CA LEU A 119 -15.55 -12.47 5.95
C LEU A 119 -15.32 -11.04 5.45
N PHE A 120 -15.27 -10.06 6.36
CA PHE A 120 -14.98 -8.66 6.00
C PHE A 120 -13.56 -8.50 5.45
N LEU A 121 -12.57 -9.12 6.11
CA LEU A 121 -11.18 -9.13 5.63
C LEU A 121 -11.03 -9.89 4.31
N LEU A 122 -11.80 -10.97 4.12
CA LEU A 122 -11.86 -11.71 2.86
C LEU A 122 -12.44 -10.84 1.73
N ALA A 123 -13.55 -10.14 1.99
CA ALA A 123 -14.16 -9.23 1.02
C ALA A 123 -13.22 -8.07 0.67
N LEU A 124 -12.53 -7.50 1.67
CA LEU A 124 -11.51 -6.47 1.49
C LEU A 124 -10.35 -7.00 0.61
N GLY A 125 -9.85 -8.21 0.89
CA GLY A 125 -8.79 -8.84 0.10
C GLY A 125 -9.21 -9.17 -1.33
N ALA A 126 -10.42 -9.73 -1.52
CA ALA A 126 -10.97 -10.05 -2.84
C ALA A 126 -11.19 -8.78 -3.68
N ALA A 127 -11.77 -7.74 -3.09
CA ALA A 127 -11.92 -6.45 -3.75
C ALA A 127 -10.56 -5.81 -4.07
N GLY A 128 -9.58 -5.96 -3.19
CA GLY A 128 -8.20 -5.55 -3.44
C GLY A 128 -7.57 -6.25 -4.64
N PHE A 129 -7.75 -7.56 -4.78
CA PHE A 129 -7.27 -8.29 -5.94
C PHE A 129 -7.92 -7.80 -7.23
N ILE A 130 -9.24 -7.62 -7.22
CA ILE A 130 -9.99 -7.06 -8.35
C ILE A 130 -9.42 -5.68 -8.72
N GLY A 131 -9.20 -4.81 -7.74
CA GLY A 131 -8.57 -3.50 -7.92
C GLY A 131 -7.19 -3.58 -8.58
N THR A 132 -6.31 -4.42 -8.05
CA THR A 132 -4.94 -4.62 -8.58
C THR A 132 -4.94 -5.15 -10.02
N VAL A 133 -5.93 -5.95 -10.42
CA VAL A 133 -6.04 -6.41 -11.81
C VAL A 133 -6.58 -5.30 -12.72
N LEU A 134 -7.57 -4.53 -12.26
CA LEU A 134 -8.18 -3.44 -13.03
C LEU A 134 -7.26 -2.24 -13.19
N ILE A 135 -6.43 -1.94 -12.19
CA ILE A 135 -5.62 -0.70 -12.15
C ILE A 135 -4.71 -0.54 -13.36
N GLY A 136 -4.19 -1.65 -13.92
CA GLY A 136 -3.35 -1.62 -15.11
C GLY A 136 -4.05 -1.00 -16.32
N ARG A 137 -5.35 -1.25 -16.51
CA ARG A 137 -6.15 -0.65 -17.60
C ARG A 137 -6.50 0.82 -17.32
N VAL A 138 -6.75 1.15 -16.06
CA VAL A 138 -7.11 2.51 -15.63
C VAL A 138 -5.89 3.45 -15.76
N LEU A 139 -4.70 2.97 -15.38
CA LEU A 139 -3.44 3.69 -15.54
C LEU A 139 -3.09 4.01 -17.01
N GLN A 140 -3.56 3.19 -17.96
CA GLN A 140 -3.38 3.45 -19.40
C GLN A 140 -4.27 4.59 -19.93
N HIS A 141 -5.46 4.80 -19.35
CA HIS A 141 -6.38 5.85 -19.77
C HIS A 141 -6.09 7.21 -19.12
N GLY A 142 -5.49 7.23 -17.92
CA GLY A 142 -5.20 8.49 -17.23
C GLY A 142 -4.31 8.31 -16.01
N PHE A 143 -2.99 8.30 -16.22
CA PHE A 143 -1.99 8.04 -15.16
C PHE A 143 -2.13 8.99 -13.96
N TYR A 144 -2.02 10.30 -14.18
CA TYR A 144 -2.07 11.30 -13.11
C TYR A 144 -3.48 11.45 -12.51
N GLN A 145 -4.53 11.30 -13.32
CA GLN A 145 -5.91 11.34 -12.82
C GLN A 145 -6.17 10.20 -11.83
N THR A 146 -5.69 8.99 -12.14
CA THR A 146 -5.81 7.81 -11.27
C THR A 146 -5.09 8.02 -9.93
N LEU A 147 -3.89 8.58 -9.97
CA LEU A 147 -3.10 8.91 -8.76
C LEU A 147 -3.75 9.97 -7.87
N VAL A 148 -4.63 10.82 -8.40
CA VAL A 148 -5.42 11.79 -7.61
C VAL A 148 -6.72 11.17 -7.11
N ILE A 149 -7.44 10.44 -7.96
CA ILE A 149 -8.77 9.88 -7.64
C ILE A 149 -8.68 8.84 -6.52
N ILE A 150 -7.64 8.01 -6.50
CA ILE A 150 -7.45 6.97 -5.47
C ILE A 150 -7.43 7.57 -4.06
N PRO A 151 -6.51 8.49 -3.71
CA PRO A 151 -6.50 9.09 -2.37
C PRO A 151 -7.79 9.85 -2.04
N VAL A 152 -8.47 10.46 -3.01
CA VAL A 152 -9.78 11.11 -2.78
C VAL A 152 -10.85 10.09 -2.40
N LEU A 153 -10.94 8.97 -3.12
CA LEU A 153 -11.86 7.88 -2.80
C LEU A 153 -11.55 7.27 -1.43
N MET A 154 -10.27 7.14 -1.09
CA MET A 154 -9.85 6.66 0.24
C MET A 154 -10.22 7.67 1.34
N ALA A 155 -10.02 8.97 1.13
CA ALA A 155 -10.45 9.98 2.09
C ALA A 155 -11.98 9.98 2.28
N ALA A 156 -12.74 9.87 1.19
CA ALA A 156 -14.20 9.80 1.23
C ALA A 156 -14.70 8.54 1.95
N THR A 157 -14.09 7.38 1.70
CA THR A 157 -14.42 6.12 2.40
C THR A 157 -14.09 6.19 3.89
N ALA A 158 -12.97 6.80 4.28
CA ALA A 158 -12.63 7.02 5.69
C ALA A 158 -13.68 7.88 6.42
N LEU A 159 -14.13 8.98 5.80
CA LEU A 159 -15.19 9.84 6.35
C LEU A 159 -16.55 9.13 6.38
N ALA A 160 -16.88 8.37 5.34
CA ALA A 160 -18.11 7.58 5.29
C ALA A 160 -18.14 6.47 6.35
N LEU A 161 -17.00 5.86 6.66
CA LEU A 161 -16.86 4.88 7.75
C LEU A 161 -17.18 5.51 9.12
N ILE A 162 -16.79 6.78 9.34
CA ILE A 162 -17.15 7.51 10.56
C ILE A 162 -18.66 7.76 10.63
N ALA A 163 -19.27 8.17 9.52
CA ALA A 163 -20.69 8.52 9.47
C ALA A 163 -21.63 7.31 9.53
N PHE A 164 -21.25 6.19 8.89
CA PHE A 164 -22.09 5.01 8.70
C PHE A 164 -21.57 3.74 9.39
N GLY A 165 -20.64 3.88 10.36
CA GLY A 165 -20.00 2.76 11.05
C GLY A 165 -20.93 1.80 11.80
N GLY A 166 -22.19 2.20 12.04
CA GLY A 166 -23.22 1.37 12.67
C GLY A 166 -23.95 0.40 11.72
N SER A 167 -23.81 0.54 10.39
CA SER A 167 -24.47 -0.36 9.43
C SER A 167 -23.49 -1.36 8.84
N VAL A 168 -23.64 -2.63 9.21
CA VAL A 168 -22.80 -3.77 8.76
C VAL A 168 -22.67 -3.81 7.24
N ALA A 169 -23.78 -3.64 6.51
CA ALA A 169 -23.79 -3.68 5.05
C ALA A 169 -23.03 -2.52 4.40
N ILE A 170 -23.16 -1.31 4.95
CA ILE A 170 -22.45 -0.12 4.44
C ILE A 170 -20.96 -0.25 4.74
N VAL A 171 -20.59 -0.68 5.95
CA VAL A 171 -19.19 -0.90 6.32
C VAL A 171 -18.53 -1.95 5.42
N LEU A 172 -19.22 -3.04 5.10
CA LEU A 172 -18.71 -4.05 4.17
C LEU A 172 -18.43 -3.47 2.78
N ALA A 173 -19.38 -2.68 2.23
CA ALA A 173 -19.21 -2.03 0.94
C ALA A 173 -18.05 -1.01 0.94
N LEU A 174 -17.93 -0.21 2.01
CA LEU A 174 -16.85 0.76 2.18
C LEU A 174 -15.48 0.08 2.32
N LEU A 175 -15.40 -1.04 3.05
CA LEU A 175 -14.16 -1.82 3.17
C LEU A 175 -13.79 -2.55 1.87
N ALA A 176 -14.77 -3.00 1.09
CA ALA A 176 -14.51 -3.52 -0.24
C ALA A 176 -13.93 -2.41 -1.15
N LEU A 177 -14.51 -1.21 -1.12
CA LEU A 177 -13.99 -0.06 -1.86
C LEU A 177 -12.59 0.35 -1.37
N TRP A 178 -12.35 0.29 -0.06
CA TRP A 178 -11.04 0.52 0.54
C TRP A 178 -10.01 -0.51 0.08
N GLY A 179 -10.37 -1.80 0.07
CA GLY A 179 -9.52 -2.88 -0.45
C GLY A 179 -9.14 -2.62 -1.91
N LEU A 180 -10.14 -2.35 -2.75
CA LEU A 180 -9.99 -2.08 -4.17
C LEU A 180 -9.04 -0.91 -4.45
N THR A 181 -9.16 0.18 -3.70
CA THR A 181 -8.32 1.38 -3.88
C THR A 181 -6.94 1.21 -3.23
N GLY A 182 -6.88 0.62 -2.05
CA GLY A 182 -5.65 0.48 -1.25
C GLY A 182 -4.62 -0.48 -1.85
N THR A 183 -5.01 -1.55 -2.53
CA THR A 183 -4.06 -2.43 -3.23
C THR A 183 -3.69 -1.92 -4.63
N SER A 184 -4.53 -1.04 -5.19
CA SER A 184 -4.29 -0.39 -6.49
C SER A 184 -3.32 0.78 -6.38
N ALA A 185 -3.37 1.55 -5.29
CA ALA A 185 -2.53 2.73 -5.08
C ALA A 185 -1.01 2.43 -5.23
N PRO A 186 -0.46 1.37 -4.59
CA PRO A 186 0.96 1.06 -4.69
C PRO A 186 1.39 0.77 -6.12
N VAL A 187 0.55 0.12 -6.93
CA VAL A 187 0.88 -0.19 -8.34
C VAL A 187 1.08 1.08 -9.15
N GLY A 188 0.23 2.10 -8.93
CA GLY A 188 0.37 3.40 -9.58
C GLY A 188 1.65 4.13 -9.18
N TRP A 189 1.99 4.13 -7.89
CA TRP A 189 3.22 4.76 -7.39
C TRP A 189 4.49 4.03 -7.83
N TRP A 190 4.48 2.70 -7.86
CA TRP A 190 5.58 1.90 -8.40
C TRP A 190 5.79 2.15 -9.89
N ALA A 191 4.70 2.26 -10.66
CA ALA A 191 4.77 2.64 -12.08
C ALA A 191 5.30 4.07 -12.27
N TRP A 192 5.00 5.00 -11.35
CA TRP A 192 5.52 6.36 -11.38
C TRP A 192 7.04 6.37 -11.15
N ILE A 193 7.54 5.58 -10.19
CA ILE A 193 8.98 5.44 -9.93
C ILE A 193 9.72 4.88 -11.13
N ALA A 194 9.16 3.87 -11.79
CA ALA A 194 9.76 3.32 -13.00
C ALA A 194 9.88 4.37 -14.13
N LYS A 195 8.94 5.32 -14.20
CA LYS A 195 8.98 6.45 -15.16
C LYS A 195 9.95 7.55 -14.76
N VAL A 196 10.06 7.84 -13.46
CA VAL A 196 10.91 8.93 -12.94
C VAL A 196 12.38 8.53 -12.89
N PHE A 197 12.69 7.26 -12.62
CA PHE A 197 14.05 6.75 -12.50
C PHE A 197 14.38 5.65 -13.53
N PRO A 198 14.32 5.92 -14.84
CA PRO A 198 14.56 4.90 -15.86
C PRO A 198 16.03 4.42 -15.90
N LYS A 199 16.98 5.25 -15.44
CA LYS A 199 18.43 4.94 -15.45
C LYS A 199 18.98 4.40 -14.12
N ASP A 200 18.26 4.60 -13.00
CA ASP A 200 18.67 4.21 -11.64
C ASP A 200 17.50 3.55 -10.85
N ALA A 201 16.73 2.70 -11.53
CA ALA A 201 15.49 2.10 -10.98
C ALA A 201 15.70 1.31 -9.68
N GLU A 202 16.88 0.69 -9.50
CA GLU A 202 17.18 -0.12 -8.32
C GLU A 202 17.45 0.74 -7.07
N ALA A 203 18.18 1.85 -7.22
CA ALA A 203 18.42 2.79 -6.12
C ALA A 203 17.16 3.60 -5.78
N GLY A 204 16.42 4.06 -6.81
CA GLY A 204 15.14 4.76 -6.62
C GLY A 204 14.06 3.87 -6.00
N GLY A 205 13.97 2.61 -6.43
CA GLY A 205 13.08 1.60 -5.85
C GLY A 205 13.43 1.27 -4.40
N GLY A 206 14.71 1.10 -4.08
CA GLY A 206 15.18 0.87 -2.72
C GLY A 206 14.85 2.03 -1.76
N LEU A 207 15.09 3.27 -2.20
CA LEU A 207 14.71 4.46 -1.41
C LEU A 207 13.20 4.52 -1.19
N PHE A 208 12.42 4.28 -2.25
CA PHE A 208 10.96 4.28 -2.13
C PHE A 208 10.47 3.25 -1.13
N VAL A 209 11.00 2.02 -1.16
CA VAL A 209 10.66 1.00 -0.16
C VAL A 209 10.97 1.52 1.24
N ALA A 210 12.13 2.11 1.47
CA ALA A 210 12.47 2.67 2.78
C ALA A 210 11.50 3.79 3.22
N VAL A 211 11.13 4.69 2.31
CA VAL A 211 10.17 5.77 2.56
C VAL A 211 8.78 5.22 2.85
N VAL A 212 8.33 4.22 2.10
CA VAL A 212 7.03 3.55 2.31
C VAL A 212 7.02 2.87 3.68
N GLN A 213 8.05 2.10 4.02
CA GLN A 213 8.14 1.43 5.32
C GLN A 213 8.17 2.42 6.49
N LEU A 214 8.91 3.53 6.36
CA LEU A 214 8.90 4.61 7.36
C LEU A 214 7.51 5.24 7.49
N SER A 215 6.84 5.48 6.37
CA SER A 215 5.49 6.06 6.35
C SER A 215 4.45 5.13 6.96
N ILE A 216 4.56 3.81 6.74
CA ILE A 216 3.72 2.79 7.37
C ILE A 216 3.94 2.80 8.88
N ALA A 217 5.20 2.78 9.33
CA ALA A 217 5.54 2.81 10.75
C ALA A 217 5.03 4.08 11.45
N LEU A 218 5.23 5.25 10.83
CA LEU A 218 4.71 6.51 11.35
C LEU A 218 3.18 6.55 11.33
N GLY A 219 2.55 6.06 10.26
CA GLY A 219 1.09 6.03 10.11
C GLY A 219 0.40 5.14 11.14
N SER A 220 0.94 3.93 11.37
CA SER A 220 0.43 3.06 12.43
C SER A 220 0.69 3.65 13.81
N THR A 221 1.87 4.23 14.06
CA THR A 221 2.20 4.80 15.38
C THR A 221 1.34 6.02 15.71
N VAL A 222 1.26 7.00 14.81
CA VAL A 222 0.41 8.19 14.97
C VAL A 222 -1.06 7.79 15.03
N GLY A 223 -1.47 6.83 14.20
CA GLY A 223 -2.83 6.30 14.22
C GLY A 223 -3.21 5.69 15.57
N GLY A 224 -2.29 4.94 16.18
CA GLY A 224 -2.45 4.32 17.49
C GLY A 224 -2.52 5.32 18.63
N LEU A 225 -1.59 6.29 18.65
CA LEU A 225 -1.60 7.35 19.65
C LEU A 225 -2.92 8.14 19.62
N LEU A 226 -3.42 8.46 18.42
CA LEU A 226 -4.73 9.11 18.24
C LEU A 226 -5.89 8.21 18.68
N PHE A 227 -5.82 6.92 18.34
CA PHE A 227 -6.84 5.94 18.70
C PHE A 227 -6.96 5.81 20.22
N ASP A 228 -5.82 5.76 20.92
CA ASP A 228 -5.75 5.60 22.37
C ASP A 228 -6.20 6.85 23.13
N HIS A 229 -5.91 8.06 22.63
CA HIS A 229 -6.26 9.31 23.32
C HIS A 229 -7.66 9.85 23.00
N SER A 230 -8.12 9.71 21.76
CA SER A 230 -9.32 10.40 21.26
C SER A 230 -10.29 9.49 20.51
N GLY A 231 -10.05 8.17 20.55
CA GLY A 231 -10.89 7.16 19.93
C GLY A 231 -10.79 7.09 18.41
N TYR A 232 -11.52 6.15 17.82
CA TYR A 232 -11.46 5.80 16.39
C TYR A 232 -11.73 6.97 15.43
N ARG A 233 -12.58 7.94 15.83
CA ARG A 233 -12.95 9.08 14.98
C ARG A 233 -11.75 9.97 14.67
N SER A 234 -10.91 10.24 15.67
CA SER A 234 -9.74 11.10 15.51
C SER A 234 -8.72 10.49 14.54
N THR A 235 -8.48 9.18 14.65
CA THR A 235 -7.59 8.40 13.77
C THR A 235 -8.07 8.40 12.32
N PHE A 236 -9.38 8.22 12.11
CA PHE A 236 -9.96 8.15 10.78
C PHE A 236 -10.02 9.54 10.13
N VAL A 237 -10.30 10.61 10.91
CA VAL A 237 -10.21 12.00 10.43
C VAL A 237 -8.78 12.38 10.07
N ALA A 238 -7.79 12.05 10.92
CA ALA A 238 -6.39 12.30 10.62
C ALA A 238 -5.94 11.56 9.34
N SER A 239 -6.34 10.29 9.19
CA SER A 239 -6.08 9.51 7.99
C SER A 239 -6.73 10.14 6.75
N ALA A 240 -7.98 10.60 6.85
CA ALA A 240 -8.68 11.29 5.77
C ALA A 240 -7.99 12.61 5.39
N LEU A 241 -7.51 13.39 6.38
CA LEU A 241 -6.77 14.63 6.14
C LEU A 241 -5.44 14.36 5.42
N LEU A 242 -4.67 13.35 5.84
CA LEU A 242 -3.43 12.97 5.17
C LEU A 242 -3.67 12.55 3.71
N LEU A 243 -4.73 11.78 3.46
CA LEU A 243 -5.13 11.37 2.12
C LEU A 243 -5.62 12.55 1.27
N ALA A 244 -6.35 13.50 1.86
CA ALA A 244 -6.77 14.72 1.18
C ALA A 244 -5.57 15.61 0.80
N ILE A 245 -4.60 15.77 1.70
CA ILE A 245 -3.35 16.51 1.43
C ILE A 245 -2.58 15.82 0.30
N CYS A 246 -2.48 14.48 0.31
CA CYS A 246 -1.88 13.73 -0.80
C CYS A 246 -2.59 14.02 -2.13
N ALA A 247 -3.92 13.99 -2.17
CA ALA A 247 -4.68 14.24 -3.39
C ALA A 247 -4.42 15.66 -3.94
N VAL A 248 -4.41 16.66 -3.06
CA VAL A 248 -4.12 18.06 -3.43
C VAL A 248 -2.70 18.20 -3.97
N LEU A 249 -1.71 17.65 -3.26
CA LEU A 249 -0.31 17.69 -3.70
C LEU A 249 -0.16 17.04 -5.07
N THR A 250 -0.72 15.84 -5.24
CA THR A 250 -0.68 15.09 -6.50
C THR A 250 -1.33 15.88 -7.64
N ALA A 251 -2.48 16.50 -7.40
CA ALA A 251 -3.19 17.34 -8.37
C ALA A 251 -2.38 18.60 -8.77
N VAL A 252 -1.71 19.24 -7.80
CA VAL A 252 -0.84 20.40 -8.07
C VAL A 252 0.35 19.99 -8.94
N THR A 253 1.01 18.86 -8.64
CA THR A 253 2.09 18.33 -9.50
C THR A 253 1.60 17.94 -10.89
N ALA A 254 0.43 17.30 -11.01
CA ALA A 254 -0.15 16.92 -12.29
C ALA A 254 -0.43 18.16 -13.18
N ARG A 255 -0.95 19.24 -12.58
CA ARG A 255 -1.18 20.51 -13.29
C ARG A 255 0.13 21.16 -13.76
N ARG A 256 1.17 21.18 -12.92
CA ARG A 256 2.49 21.73 -13.30
C ARG A 256 3.13 20.96 -14.45
N SER A 257 3.02 19.63 -14.43
CA SER A 257 3.54 18.74 -15.48
C SER A 257 2.85 18.98 -16.84
N ASN A 258 1.54 19.25 -16.84
CA ASN A 258 0.78 19.56 -18.06
C ASN A 258 1.11 20.95 -18.62
N HIS A 259 1.46 21.93 -17.77
CA HIS A 259 1.82 23.29 -18.22
C HIS A 259 3.21 23.35 -18.87
N GLU A 260 4.18 22.55 -18.42
CA GLU A 260 5.51 22.47 -19.05
C GLU A 260 5.46 21.80 -20.43
N GLY A 261 4.54 20.84 -20.65
CA GLY A 261 4.33 20.22 -21.96
C GLY A 261 3.66 21.12 -23.00
N VAL A 262 2.89 22.13 -22.57
CA VAL A 262 2.25 23.12 -23.46
C VAL A 262 3.20 24.29 -23.76
N ALA A 263 4.16 24.59 -22.88
CA ALA A 263 5.17 25.62 -23.10
C ALA A 263 6.34 25.18 -24.00
N GLN A 264 6.41 23.89 -24.36
CA GLN A 264 7.41 23.31 -25.27
C GLN A 264 6.85 22.94 -26.66
N GLN A 265 5.57 23.25 -26.93
CA GLN A 265 4.97 23.22 -28.28
C GLN A 265 4.85 24.63 -28.83
#